data_AF-Q9VZG7-F1
#
_entry.id   AF-Q9VZG7-F1
#
_cell.length_a   1.000
_cell.length_b   1.000
_cell.length_c   1.000
_cell.angle_alpha   90.00
_cell.angle_beta   90.00
_cell.angle_gamma   90.00
#
_symmetry.space_group_name_H-M   'P 1'
#
loop_
_entity.id
_entity.type
_entity.pdbx_description
1 polymer ?
#
loop_
_entity_poly.entity_id
_entity_poly.type
_entity_poly.pdbx_seq_one_letter_code
_entity_poly.pdbx_strand_id
1 'polypeptide(L)'
;MEVFLTIVFFTIFWAAVAKYGPILFTKQPHDDLVRCIFLLTAVVCWLFWLCCYLAQLNPLLGPKLNGNTIRIIASSWGNPIKEG
;
A
#
# COMPACT_ATOMS: atom_id res chain seq x y z
N MET A 1 8.12 -14.07 -5.36
CA MET A 1 7.57 -13.45 -6.59
C MET A 1 6.60 -12.33 -6.24
N GLU A 2 5.72 -12.54 -5.26
CA GLU A 2 4.74 -11.53 -4.79
C GLU A 2 5.33 -10.16 -4.40
N VAL A 3 6.45 -10.12 -3.67
CA VAL A 3 7.07 -8.87 -3.20
C VAL A 3 7.46 -7.96 -4.37
N PHE A 4 8.18 -8.53 -5.34
CA PHE A 4 8.64 -7.79 -6.52
C PHE A 4 7.46 -7.31 -7.37
N LEU A 5 6.47 -8.18 -7.61
CA LEU A 5 5.26 -7.83 -8.35
C LEU A 5 4.52 -6.66 -7.71
N THR A 6 4.37 -6.69 -6.38
CA THR A 6 3.69 -5.66 -5.62
C THR A 6 4.43 -4.31 -5.73
N ILE A 7 5.76 -4.31 -5.53
CA ILE A 7 6.59 -3.09 -5.63
C ILE A 7 6.52 -2.49 -7.04
N VAL A 8 6.65 -3.31 -8.08
CA VAL A 8 6.57 -2.84 -9.47
C VAL A 8 5.18 -2.26 -9.76
N PHE A 9 4.11 -2.94 -9.35
CA PHE A 9 2.74 -2.49 -9.57
C PHE A 9 2.48 -1.10 -8.97
N PHE A 10 2.76 -0.91 -7.67
CA PHE A 10 2.53 0.37 -7.01
C PHE A 10 3.48 1.48 -7.48
N THR A 11 4.69 1.12 -7.92
CA THR A 11 5.61 2.10 -8.53
C THR A 11 5.09 2.59 -9.88
N ILE A 12 4.62 1.68 -10.75
CA ILE A 12 4.01 2.06 -12.03
C ILE A 12 2.74 2.88 -11.81
N PHE A 13 1.91 2.48 -10.84
CA PHE A 13 0.68 3.21 -10.48
C PHE A 13 0.97 4.67 -10.10
N TRP A 14 1.88 4.91 -9.14
CA TRP A 14 2.18 6.26 -8.70
C TRP A 14 2.97 7.07 -9.75
N ALA A 15 3.84 6.43 -10.53
CA ALA A 15 4.48 7.07 -11.68
C ALA A 15 3.46 7.50 -12.74
N ALA A 16 2.42 6.68 -12.98
CA ALA A 16 1.33 7.02 -13.88
C ALA A 16 0.50 8.21 -13.32
N VAL A 17 0.20 8.24 -12.02
CA VAL A 17 -0.48 9.37 -11.38
C VAL A 17 0.33 10.67 -11.55
N ALA A 18 1.64 10.62 -11.31
CA ALA A 18 2.51 11.79 -11.49
C ALA A 18 2.56 12.29 -12.94
N LYS A 19 2.57 11.37 -13.92
CA LYS A 19 2.70 11.70 -15.35
C LYS A 19 1.37 12.11 -16.00
N TYR A 20 0.33 11.30 -15.82
CA TYR A 20 -0.96 11.48 -16.49
C TYR A 20 -1.90 12.39 -15.70
N GLY A 21 -1.77 12.45 -14.37
CA GLY A 21 -2.58 13.30 -13.51
C GLY A 21 -2.63 14.75 -13.98
N PRO A 22 -1.49 15.45 -14.12
CA PRO A 22 -1.48 16.84 -14.58
C PRO A 22 -2.14 17.04 -15.94
N ILE A 23 -1.90 16.14 -16.89
CA ILE A 23 -2.39 16.23 -18.28
C ILE A 23 -3.92 16.26 -18.33
N LEU A 24 -4.59 15.60 -17.39
CA LEU A 24 -6.05 15.56 -17.33
C LEU A 24 -6.67 16.89 -16.86
N PHE A 25 -5.91 17.75 -16.15
CA PHE A 25 -6.43 18.95 -15.48
C PHE A 25 -5.78 20.26 -15.93
N THR A 26 -4.69 20.23 -16.71
CA THR A 26 -4.01 21.45 -17.17
C THR A 26 -4.76 22.09 -18.34
N LYS A 27 -5.50 23.16 -18.05
CA LYS A 27 -6.14 24.09 -19.02
C LYS A 27 -6.14 25.54 -18.48
N GLN A 28 -5.36 25.84 -17.46
CA GLN A 28 -5.59 26.98 -16.56
C GLN A 28 -4.27 27.72 -16.27
N PRO A 29 -4.31 28.98 -15.79
CA PRO A 29 -3.09 29.79 -15.56
C PRO A 29 -2.06 29.19 -14.59
N HIS A 30 -2.45 28.15 -13.83
CA HIS A 30 -1.67 27.56 -12.75
C HIS A 30 -1.24 26.12 -13.03
N ASP A 31 -0.95 25.81 -14.30
CA ASP A 31 -0.54 24.46 -14.73
C ASP A 31 0.70 23.94 -13.97
N ASP A 32 1.65 24.82 -13.64
CA ASP A 32 2.85 24.46 -12.87
C ASP A 32 2.52 24.06 -11.43
N LEU A 33 1.57 24.77 -10.79
CA LEU A 33 1.11 24.42 -9.45
C LEU A 33 0.40 23.05 -9.47
N VAL A 34 -0.45 22.81 -10.47
CA VAL A 34 -1.15 21.51 -10.63
C VAL A 34 -0.13 20.38 -10.80
N ARG A 35 0.88 20.56 -11.66
CA ARG A 35 1.97 19.58 -11.86
C ARG A 35 2.74 19.32 -10.57
N CYS A 36 3.07 20.37 -9.83
CA CYS A 36 3.76 20.27 -8.55
C CYS A 36 2.94 19.47 -7.53
N ILE A 37 1.64 19.75 -7.42
CA ILE A 37 0.74 19.02 -6.52
C ILE A 37 0.71 17.53 -6.87
N PHE A 38 0.47 17.18 -8.14
CA PHE A 38 0.45 15.77 -8.56
C PHE A 38 1.78 15.05 -8.32
N LEU A 39 2.91 15.70 -8.62
CA LEU A 39 4.23 15.12 -8.40
C LEU A 39 4.50 14.90 -6.90
N LEU A 40 4.25 15.91 -6.07
CA LEU A 40 4.46 15.84 -4.63
C LEU A 40 3.57 14.78 -3.98
N THR A 41 2.27 14.76 -4.32
CA THR A 41 1.34 13.74 -3.84
C THR A 41 1.79 12.35 -4.25
N ALA A 42 2.16 12.14 -5.51
CA ALA A 42 2.60 10.82 -5.97
C ALA A 42 3.85 10.33 -5.24
N VAL A 43 4.84 11.22 -5.03
CA VAL A 43 6.08 10.87 -4.31
C VAL A 43 5.79 10.55 -2.84
N VAL A 44 5.05 11.40 -2.12
CA VAL A 44 4.77 11.17 -0.69
C VAL A 44 3.91 9.93 -0.49
N CYS A 45 2.88 9.72 -1.31
CA CYS A 45 2.04 8.53 -1.20
C CYS A 45 2.80 7.24 -1.56
N TRP A 46 3.64 7.27 -2.60
CA TRP A 46 4.50 6.13 -2.94
C TRP A 46 5.49 5.82 -1.82
N LEU A 47 6.16 6.85 -1.26
CA LEU A 47 7.12 6.68 -0.18
C LEU A 47 6.47 6.15 1.09
N PHE A 48 5.32 6.70 1.48
CA PHE A 48 4.54 6.22 2.62
C PHE A 48 4.19 4.73 2.46
N TRP A 49 3.61 4.38 1.31
CA TRP A 49 3.26 3.00 0.99
C TRP A 49 4.49 2.08 1.04
N LEU A 50 5.59 2.48 0.40
CA LEU A 50 6.82 1.68 0.33
C LEU A 50 7.39 1.44 1.72
N CYS A 51 7.49 2.47 2.56
CA CYS A 51 7.98 2.34 3.93
C CYS A 51 7.11 1.40 4.77
N CYS A 52 5.78 1.54 4.71
CA CYS A 52 4.85 0.65 5.42
C CYS A 52 4.98 -0.80 4.97
N TYR A 53 5.13 -1.02 3.65
CA TYR A 53 5.28 -2.35 3.09
C TYR A 53 6.61 -3.00 3.49
N LEU A 54 7.72 -2.27 3.34
CA LEU A 54 9.06 -2.76 3.72
C LEU A 54 9.18 -3.07 5.21
N ALA A 55 8.50 -2.30 6.07
CA ALA A 55 8.47 -2.54 7.51
C ALA A 55 7.87 -3.91 7.89
N GLN A 56 7.06 -4.52 7.01
CA GLN A 56 6.38 -5.80 7.26
C GLN A 56 7.06 -6.99 6.58
N LEU A 57 8.12 -6.79 5.78
CA LEU A 57 8.77 -7.90 5.05
C LEU A 57 9.55 -8.87 5.96
N ASN A 58 10.10 -8.38 7.07
CA ASN A 58 10.84 -9.18 8.05
C ASN A 58 10.37 -8.85 9.47
N PRO A 59 9.14 -9.22 9.86
CA PRO A 59 8.59 -8.84 11.14
C PRO A 59 9.33 -9.57 12.28
N LEU A 60 9.79 -8.81 13.27
CA LEU A 60 10.43 -9.37 14.46
C LEU A 60 9.41 -9.82 15.53
N LEU A 61 8.21 -9.26 15.46
CA LEU A 61 7.15 -9.45 16.44
C LEU A 61 5.85 -9.81 15.72
N GLY A 62 5.21 -10.88 16.17
CA GLY A 62 3.86 -11.26 15.74
C GLY A 62 2.77 -10.68 16.65
N PRO A 63 1.51 -10.66 16.20
CA PRO A 63 0.39 -10.23 17.02
C PRO A 63 0.16 -11.21 18.20
N LYS A 64 -0.11 -10.68 19.40
CA LYS A 64 -0.56 -11.46 20.56
C LYS A 64 -2.08 -11.38 20.67
N LEU A 65 -2.76 -12.52 20.57
CA LEU A 65 -4.21 -12.63 20.58
C LEU A 65 -4.68 -13.57 21.68
N ASN A 66 -5.89 -13.34 22.20
CA ASN A 66 -6.51 -14.25 23.16
C ASN A 66 -6.91 -15.57 22.47
N GLY A 67 -6.91 -16.69 23.20
CA GLY A 67 -7.24 -18.01 22.67
C GLY A 67 -8.61 -18.06 21.96
N ASN A 68 -9.61 -17.39 22.52
CA ASN A 68 -10.93 -17.26 21.88
C ASN A 68 -10.87 -16.55 20.52
N THR A 69 -10.09 -15.47 20.42
CA THR A 69 -9.89 -14.73 19.16
C THR A 69 -9.20 -15.59 18.12
N ILE A 70 -8.18 -16.37 18.53
CA ILE A 70 -7.47 -17.30 17.63
C ILE A 70 -8.43 -18.37 17.09
N ARG A 71 -9.28 -18.97 17.94
CA ARG A 71 -10.29 -19.96 17.51
C ARG A 71 -11.27 -19.38 16.48
N ILE A 72 -11.74 -18.15 16.70
CA ILE A 72 -12.65 -17.46 15.78
C ILE A 72 -11.97 -17.22 14.43
N ILE A 73 -10.75 -16.67 14.42
CA ILE A 73 -10.00 -16.42 13.17
C ILE A 73 -9.77 -17.73 12.41
N ALA A 74 -9.36 -18.79 13.12
CA ALA A 74 -9.10 -20.09 12.55
C ALA A 74 -10.36 -20.69 11.89
N SER A 75 -11.52 -20.57 12.55
CA SER A 75 -12.81 -20.97 11.97
C SER A 75 -13.18 -20.14 10.74
N SER A 76 -12.99 -18.82 10.78
CA SER A 76 -13.30 -17.92 9.66
C SER A 76 -12.41 -18.17 8.44
N TRP A 77 -11.19 -18.66 8.65
CA TRP A 77 -10.21 -18.95 7.59
C TRP A 77 -10.20 -20.45 7.21
N GLY A 78 -11.24 -21.20 7.57
CA GLY A 78 -11.43 -22.60 7.15
C GLY A 78 -10.51 -23.62 7.81
N ASN A 79 -9.78 -23.24 8.85
CA ASN A 79 -8.82 -24.08 9.57
C ASN A 79 -9.22 -24.23 11.05
N PRO A 80 -10.41 -24.79 11.37
CA PRO A 80 -10.90 -24.85 12.74
C PRO A 80 -9.94 -25.65 13.62
N ILE A 81 -9.42 -25.01 14.66
CA ILE A 81 -8.58 -25.68 15.66
C ILE A 81 -9.51 -26.58 16.48
N LYS A 82 -9.36 -27.90 16.31
CA LYS A 82 -9.98 -28.88 17.19
C LYS A 82 -9.36 -28.72 18.58
N GLU A 83 -10.17 -28.82 19.62
CA GLU A 83 -9.70 -28.72 21.00
C GLU A 83 -8.55 -29.71 21.21
N GLY A 84 -7.45 -29.21 21.76
CA GLY A 84 -6.39 -30.03 22.35
C GLY A 84 -6.67 -30.25 23.82
#